data_AF-A0AA42ZQ19-F1
#
_entry.id   AF-A0AA42ZQ19-F1
#
_cell.length_a   1.000
_cell.length_b   1.000
_cell.length_c   1.000
_cell.angle_alpha   90.00
_cell.angle_beta   90.00
_cell.angle_gamma   90.00
#
_symmetry.space_group_name_H-M   'P 1'
#
loop_
_entity.id
_entity.type
_entity.pdbx_description
1 polymer ?
#
loop_
_entity_poly.entity_id
_entity_poly.type
_entity_poly.pdbx_seq_one_letter_code
_entity_poly.pdbx_strand_id
1 'polypeptide(L)'
;MSEPSMVLRVECYAGHRGEETPRRFFLGERAVEVAEVLDRWLAPDHRYFKVKGDDGAAYILRHDGAAGHWELVMYDRTGSAI
;
A
#
# COMPACT_ATOMS: atom_id res chain seq x y z
N MET A 1 20.34 -6.61 4.99
CA MET A 1 20.32 -5.23 4.46
C MET A 1 18.88 -4.81 4.44
N SER A 2 18.45 -3.96 5.38
CA SER A 2 17.11 -3.37 5.30
C SER A 2 17.13 -2.39 4.14
N GLU A 3 16.41 -2.69 3.07
CA GLU A 3 16.09 -1.71 2.04
C GLU A 3 15.45 -0.49 2.72
N PRO A 4 15.76 0.74 2.32
CA PRO A 4 15.14 1.93 2.90
C PRO A 4 13.65 1.93 2.53
N SER A 5 12.83 1.33 3.39
CA SER A 5 11.39 1.37 3.30
C SER A 5 10.91 2.74 3.79
N MET A 6 10.14 3.43 2.95
CA MET A 6 9.57 4.73 3.31
C MET A 6 8.30 4.49 4.11
N VAL A 7 8.28 4.87 5.39
CA VAL A 7 7.09 4.78 6.23
C VAL A 7 5.99 5.66 5.65
N LEU A 8 4.80 5.08 5.49
CA LEU A 8 3.63 5.74 4.93
C LEU A 8 2.59 5.94 6.02
N ARG A 9 1.95 7.11 5.99
CA ARG A 9 0.62 7.24 6.56
C ARG A 9 -0.36 6.58 5.61
N VAL A 10 -1.18 5.65 6.11
CA VAL A 10 -2.21 4.96 5.34
C VAL A 10 -3.53 5.07 6.09
N GLU A 11 -4.57 5.41 5.36
CA GLU A 11 -5.94 5.39 5.84
C GLU A 11 -6.61 4.12 5.33
N CYS A 12 -7.03 3.27 6.26
CA CYS A 12 -7.67 2.00 5.99
C CYS A 12 -9.18 2.11 6.16
N TYR A 13 -9.93 1.34 5.38
CA TYR A 13 -11.32 1.07 5.71
C TYR A 13 -11.39 -0.09 6.69
N ALA A 14 -11.94 0.15 7.88
CA ALA A 14 -12.33 -0.92 8.79
C ALA A 14 -13.65 -1.53 8.27
N GLY A 15 -13.54 -2.55 7.41
CA GLY A 15 -14.72 -3.31 7.01
C GLY A 15 -15.38 -4.00 8.21
N HIS A 16 -16.68 -4.32 8.12
CA HIS A 16 -17.47 -5.03 9.15
C HIS A 16 -16.90 -6.40 9.59
N ARG A 17 -15.83 -6.89 8.94
CA ARG A 17 -15.10 -8.13 9.24
C ARG A 17 -13.68 -7.93 9.76
N GLY A 18 -13.22 -6.69 9.98
CA GLY A 18 -11.89 -6.40 10.51
C GLY A 18 -10.74 -6.55 9.50
N GLU A 19 -11.03 -6.79 8.22
CA GLU A 19 -10.00 -6.73 7.18
C GLU A 19 -9.74 -5.26 6.80
N GLU A 20 -8.68 -4.70 7.39
CA GLU A 20 -8.13 -3.41 7.00
C GLU A 20 -7.59 -3.49 5.56
N THR A 21 -8.23 -2.75 4.67
CA THR A 21 -7.80 -2.58 3.27
C THR A 21 -7.37 -1.13 3.07
N PRO A 22 -6.19 -0.87 2.47
CA PRO A 22 -5.73 0.50 2.27
C PRO A 22 -6.66 1.23 1.31
N ARG A 23 -7.11 2.42 1.71
CA ARG A 23 -8.01 3.27 0.92
C ARG A 23 -7.29 4.49 0.36
N ARG A 24 -6.34 5.02 1.12
CA ARG A 24 -5.52 6.15 0.75
C ARG A 24 -4.19 6.07 1.46
N PHE A 25 -3.13 6.51 0.81
CA PHE A 25 -1.82 6.64 1.43
C PHE A 25 -1.16 7.96 1.04
N PHE A 26 -0.18 8.39 1.83
CA PHE A 26 0.47 9.68 1.67
C PHE A 26 1.95 9.51 1.31
N LEU A 27 2.34 10.03 0.15
CA LEU A 27 3.73 10.15 -0.30
C LEU A 27 4.23 11.57 0.01
N GLY A 28 4.79 11.75 1.19
CA GLY A 28 5.07 13.09 1.72
C GLY A 28 3.76 13.85 1.95
N GLU A 29 3.60 15.01 1.30
CA GLU A 29 2.37 15.82 1.37
C GLU A 29 1.30 15.39 0.37
N ARG A 30 1.64 14.51 -0.59
CA ARG A 30 0.71 14.08 -1.63
C ARG A 30 -0.10 12.88 -1.18
N ALA A 31 -1.42 13.03 -1.20
CA ALA A 31 -2.34 11.91 -1.06
C ALA A 31 -2.50 11.16 -2.40
N VAL A 32 -2.55 9.83 -2.33
CA VAL A 32 -2.89 8.93 -3.44
C VAL A 32 -4.09 8.08 -2.99
N GLU A 33 -5.22 8.24 -3.69
CA GLU A 33 -6.40 7.41 -3.45
C GLU A 33 -6.19 6.04 -4.09
N VAL A 34 -6.54 4.97 -3.38
CA VAL A 34 -6.48 3.61 -3.91
C VAL A 34 -7.69 3.40 -4.82
N ALA A 35 -7.45 3.41 -6.13
CA ALA A 35 -8.48 3.17 -7.13
C ALA A 35 -8.87 1.68 -7.18
N GLU A 36 -7.88 0.79 -7.05
CA GLU A 36 -8.10 -0.67 -7.11
C GLU A 36 -7.05 -1.41 -6.27
N VAL A 37 -7.44 -2.47 -5.57
CA VAL A 37 -6.50 -3.41 -4.95
C VAL A 37 -6.28 -4.56 -5.93
N LEU A 38 -5.10 -4.59 -6.54
CA LEU A 38 -4.72 -5.55 -7.57
C LEU A 38 -4.40 -6.92 -6.97
N ASP A 39 -3.75 -6.96 -5.80
CA ASP A 39 -3.36 -8.20 -5.13
C ASP A 39 -3.18 -7.99 -3.61
N ARG A 40 -3.38 -9.06 -2.84
CA ARG A 40 -3.15 -9.12 -1.40
C ARG A 40 -2.48 -10.44 -1.03
N TRP A 41 -1.41 -10.40 -0.24
CA TRP A 41 -0.78 -11.63 0.24
C TRP A 41 -0.23 -11.49 1.66
N LEU A 42 -0.29 -12.61 2.39
CA LEU A 42 0.20 -12.74 3.75
C LEU A 42 1.62 -13.32 3.72
N ALA A 43 2.53 -12.67 4.43
CA ALA A 43 3.80 -13.20 4.87
C ALA A 43 3.72 -13.48 6.39
N PRO A 44 4.68 -14.21 6.99
CA PRO A 44 4.63 -14.61 8.39
C PRO A 44 4.36 -13.45 9.37
N ASP A 45 5.01 -12.30 9.14
CA ASP A 45 4.91 -11.12 10.03
C ASP A 45 4.32 -9.89 9.33
N HIS A 46 4.09 -9.96 8.02
CA HIS A 46 3.72 -8.81 7.21
C HIS A 46 2.56 -9.13 6.27
N ARG A 47 1.76 -8.12 5.96
CA ARG A 47 0.75 -8.20 4.90
C ARG A 47 1.12 -7.24 3.79
N TYR A 48 1.07 -7.71 2.56
CA TYR A 48 1.38 -6.90 1.40
C TYR A 48 0.12 -6.66 0.58
N PHE A 49 0.06 -5.45 0.01
CA PHE A 49 -1.02 -5.02 -0.87
C PHE A 49 -0.41 -4.41 -2.12
N LYS A 50 -0.75 -4.96 -3.28
CA LYS A 50 -0.50 -4.31 -4.56
C LYS A 50 -1.74 -3.50 -4.91
N VAL A 51 -1.58 -2.20 -5.08
CA VAL A 51 -2.69 -1.27 -5.34
C VAL A 51 -2.41 -0.43 -6.57
N LYS A 52 -3.47 -0.03 -7.27
CA LYS A 52 -3.44 0.99 -8.31
C LYS A 52 -3.91 2.32 -7.70
N GLY A 53 -3.09 3.35 -7.83
CA GLY A 53 -3.46 4.71 -7.45
C GLY A 53 -4.41 5.34 -8.46
N ASP A 54 -5.15 6.36 -8.02
CA ASP A 54 -5.93 7.26 -8.87
C ASP A 54 -5.09 7.99 -9.94
N ASP A 55 -3.79 8.11 -9.69
CA ASP A 55 -2.81 8.66 -10.63
C ASP A 55 -2.32 7.67 -11.69
N GLY A 56 -2.87 6.45 -11.70
CA GLY A 56 -2.59 5.39 -12.66
C GLY A 56 -1.34 4.57 -12.37
N ALA A 57 -0.57 4.89 -11.33
CA ALA A 57 0.61 4.13 -10.93
C ALA A 57 0.22 2.90 -10.07
N ALA A 58 1.09 1.90 -10.05
CA ALA A 58 0.98 0.75 -9.16
C ALA A 58 1.93 0.88 -7.97
N TYR A 59 1.48 0.44 -6.80
CA TYR A 59 2.23 0.52 -5.55
C TYR A 59 2.17 -0.81 -4.81
N ILE A 60 3.26 -1.17 -4.14
CA ILE A 60 3.28 -2.26 -3.15
C ILE A 60 3.45 -1.67 -1.77
N LEU A 61 2.42 -1.84 -0.94
CA LEU A 61 2.39 -1.41 0.45
C LEU A 61 2.61 -2.64 1.35
N ARG A 62 3.50 -2.52 2.34
CA ARG A 62 3.69 -3.50 3.41
C ARG A 62 3.05 -2.97 4.69
N HIS A 63 2.21 -3.78 5.30
CA HIS A 63 1.66 -3.56 6.63
C HIS A 63 2.33 -4.50 7.62
N ASP A 64 2.99 -3.93 8.62
CA ASP A 64 3.41 -4.64 9.82
C ASP A 64 2.24 -4.63 10.81
N GLY A 65 1.61 -5.78 11.00
CA GLY A 65 0.45 -5.90 11.90
C GLY A 65 0.81 -5.82 13.38
N ALA A 66 2.07 -6.07 13.76
CA ALA A 66 2.52 -5.99 15.14
C ALA A 66 2.88 -4.55 15.52
N ALA A 67 3.54 -3.83 14.62
CA ALA A 67 3.91 -2.43 14.83
C ALA A 67 2.79 -1.45 14.44
N GLY A 68 1.82 -1.86 13.62
CA GLY A 68 0.77 -1.00 13.08
C GLY A 68 1.26 0.04 12.06
N HIS A 69 2.42 -0.21 11.45
CA HIS A 69 3.03 0.72 10.50
C HIS A 69 2.91 0.20 9.07
N TRP A 70 2.85 1.15 8.14
CA TRP A 70 2.82 0.90 6.72
C TRP A 70 4.08 1.41 6.06
N GLU A 71 4.53 0.71 5.03
CA GLU A 71 5.73 1.04 4.29
C GLU A 71 5.53 0.89 2.79
N LEU A 72 6.14 1.80 2.02
CA LEU A 72 6.27 1.65 0.58
C LEU A 72 7.42 0.69 0.28
N VAL A 73 7.13 -0.40 -0.41
CA VAL A 73 8.13 -1.36 -0.88
C VAL A 73 8.55 -1.07 -2.30
N MET A 74 7.57 -0.76 -3.16
CA MET A 74 7.82 -0.48 -4.58
C MET A 74 6.74 0.44 -5.13
N TYR A 75 7.12 1.31 -6.06
CA TYR A 75 6.20 2.05 -6.90
C TYR A 75 6.59 1.87 -8.36
N ASP A 76 5.59 1.75 -9.23
CA ASP A 76 5.76 1.64 -10.66
C ASP A 76 4.80 2.62 -11.35
N ARG A 77 5.37 3.65 -11.99
CA ARG A 77 4.60 4.64 -12.76
C ARG A 77 4.54 4.29 -14.24
N THR A 78 5.09 3.15 -14.65
CA THR A 78 4.96 2.70 -16.03
C THR A 78 3.57 2.13 -16.25
N GLY A 79 2.63 3.03 -16.56
CA GLY A 79 1.58 2.68 -17.51
C GLY A 79 2.27 2.36 -18.85
N SER A 80 2.86 1.16 -18.96
CA SER A 80 3.38 0.67 -20.22
C SER A 80 2.17 0.39 -21.09
N ALA A 81 1.74 1.41 -21.83
CA ALA A 81 0.94 1.23 -23.01
C ALA A 81 1.69 0.23 -23.91
N ILE A 82 1.10 -0.94 -24.11
CA ILE A 82 1.43 -1.82 -25.23
C ILE A 82 0.44 -1.55 -26.36
#